data_AF-A0A151SAI0-F1
#
_entry.id   AF-A0A151SAI0-F1
#
_cell.length_a   1.000
_cell.length_b   1.000
_cell.length_c   1.000
_cell.angle_alpha   90.00
_cell.angle_beta   90.00
_cell.angle_gamma   90.00
#
_symmetry.space_group_name_H-M   'P 1'
#
loop_
_entity.id
_entity.type
_entity.pdbx_description
1 polymer ?
#
loop_
_entity_poly.entity_id
_entity_poly.type
_entity_poly.pdbx_seq_one_letter_code
_entity_poly.pdbx_strand_id
1 'polypeptide(L)'
;MFCFNCCDKAMCIHCIQSSHKDHKYIQIRRSSYHNAVKVFDIENDLDITGIQTYVINSFNVVFLNKRDLENPKSRRAGKSCKHSSQCETCRRNISDSYQFCSLGCKVGATSLIYI
;
A
#
# COMPACT_ATOMS: atom_id res chain seq x y z
N MET A 1 11.25 7.21 7.83
CA MET A 1 11.67 6.33 6.71
C MET A 1 11.85 4.92 7.25
N PHE A 2 11.86 3.90 6.40
CA PHE A 2 12.04 2.49 6.79
C PHE A 2 13.15 1.88 5.95
N CYS A 3 14.10 1.18 6.58
CA CYS A 3 15.25 0.58 5.91
C CYS A 3 15.00 -0.90 5.60
N PHE A 4 15.14 -1.30 4.34
CA PHE A 4 14.95 -2.69 3.93
C PHE A 4 16.06 -3.62 4.42
N ASN A 5 17.30 -3.13 4.50
CA ASN A 5 18.44 -3.97 4.89
C ASN A 5 18.41 -4.32 6.38
N CYS A 6 17.98 -3.38 7.22
CA CYS A 6 18.01 -3.55 8.68
C CYS A 6 16.68 -4.07 9.23
N CYS A 7 15.57 -3.94 8.49
CA CYS A 7 14.23 -4.29 8.95
C CYS A 7 13.89 -3.71 10.34
N ASP A 8 14.44 -2.53 10.63
CA ASP A 8 14.45 -1.90 11.94
C ASP A 8 13.27 -0.95 12.15
N LYS A 9 13.23 -0.27 13.31
CA LYS A 9 12.23 0.76 13.61
C LYS A 9 12.27 1.94 12.62
N ALA A 10 11.21 2.75 12.64
CA ALA A 10 11.14 3.98 11.84
C ALA A 10 12.32 4.93 12.13
N MET A 11 12.87 5.51 11.07
CA MET A 11 14.11 6.29 11.11
C MET A 11 13.91 7.73 10.63
N CYS A 12 14.68 8.67 11.20
CA CYS A 12 14.78 10.06 10.72
C CYS A 12 15.93 10.22 9.70
N ILE A 13 16.06 11.42 9.14
CA ILE A 13 17.11 11.72 8.14
C ILE A 13 18.54 11.57 8.71
N HIS A 14 18.74 11.91 9.99
CA HIS A 14 20.05 11.81 10.63
C HIS A 14 20.49 10.35 10.80
N CYS A 15 19.56 9.46 11.15
CA CYS A 15 19.89 8.03 11.25
C CYS A 15 20.33 7.47 9.90
N ILE A 16 19.72 7.93 8.80
CA ILE A 16 20.14 7.52 7.46
C ILE A 16 21.55 7.97 7.16
N GLN A 17 21.85 9.24 7.42
CA GLN A 17 23.16 9.81 7.15
C GLN A 17 24.28 9.17 7.99
N SER A 18 24.00 8.79 9.24
CA SER A 18 25.02 8.25 10.13
C SER A 18 25.29 6.76 9.94
N SER A 19 24.26 5.95 9.72
CA SER A 19 24.38 4.48 9.82
C SER A 19 23.73 3.70 8.67
N HIS A 20 23.03 4.37 7.74
CA HIS A 20 22.29 3.70 6.66
C HIS A 20 22.51 4.39 5.30
N LYS A 21 23.66 5.04 5.11
CA LYS A 21 23.96 5.83 3.92
C LYS A 21 23.92 4.99 2.63
N ASP A 22 24.35 3.73 2.74
CA ASP A 22 24.42 2.78 1.62
C ASP A 22 23.31 1.73 1.67
N HIS A 23 22.31 1.91 2.53
CA HIS A 23 21.18 1.00 2.63
C HIS A 23 20.00 1.50 1.81
N LYS A 24 19.16 0.56 1.38
CA LYS A 24 17.90 0.92 0.74
C LYS A 24 16.87 1.27 1.79
N TYR A 25 16.15 2.37 1.55
CA TYR A 25 15.09 2.82 2.44
C TYR A 25 13.92 3.41 1.65
N ILE A 26 12.74 3.38 2.27
CA ILE A 26 11.51 3.93 1.72
C ILE A 26 10.94 5.01 2.62
N GLN A 27 10.29 5.99 1.99
CA GLN A 27 9.55 7.02 2.68
C GLN A 27 8.06 6.66 2.73
N ILE A 28 7.61 6.22 3.90
CA ILE A 28 6.17 6.08 4.20
C ILE A 28 5.56 7.47 4.38
N ARG A 29 4.48 7.74 3.65
CA ARG A 29 3.76 9.02 3.66
C ARG A 29 2.35 8.81 4.21
N ARG A 30 1.85 9.78 4.98
CA ARG A 30 0.47 9.76 5.47
C ARG A 30 -0.41 10.64 4.57
N SER A 31 -1.36 10.04 3.86
CA SER A 31 -2.41 10.75 3.12
C SER A 31 -3.70 10.70 3.94
N SER A 32 -4.10 11.84 4.50
CA SER A 32 -5.19 11.99 5.50
C SER A 32 -5.00 11.06 6.71
N TYR A 33 -5.39 9.80 6.56
CA TYR A 33 -5.42 8.78 7.61
C TYR A 33 -4.80 7.44 7.18
N HIS A 34 -4.24 7.37 5.98
CA HIS A 34 -3.71 6.12 5.43
C HIS A 34 -2.25 6.25 5.06
N ASN A 35 -1.47 5.25 5.47
CA ASN A 35 -0.07 5.13 5.10
C ASN A 35 0.03 4.61 3.66
N ALA A 36 0.80 5.31 2.85
CA ALA A 36 1.05 5.01 1.46
C ALA A 36 2.53 5.19 1.12
N VAL A 37 2.95 4.54 0.05
CA VAL A 37 4.29 4.67 -0.55
C VAL A 37 4.13 4.90 -2.04
N LYS A 38 5.06 5.65 -2.64
CA LYS A 38 5.06 5.85 -4.09
C LYS A 38 5.45 4.54 -4.76
N VAL A 39 4.82 4.22 -5.88
CA VAL A 39 5.15 3.04 -6.70
C VAL A 39 6.63 3.05 -7.06
N PHE A 40 7.13 4.19 -7.54
CA PHE A 40 8.53 4.38 -7.89
C PHE A 40 9.53 4.03 -6.77
N ASP A 41 9.15 4.25 -5.50
CA ASP A 41 10.04 3.99 -4.36
C ASP A 41 10.19 2.48 -4.08
N ILE A 42 9.31 1.62 -4.61
CA ILE A 42 9.22 0.19 -4.23
C ILE A 42 9.11 -0.79 -5.41
N GLU A 43 8.86 -0.33 -6.63
CA GLU A 43 8.54 -1.19 -7.78
C GLU A 43 9.68 -2.15 -8.18
N ASN A 44 10.92 -1.78 -7.86
CA ASN A 44 12.09 -2.61 -8.13
C ASN A 44 12.40 -3.63 -7.03
N ASP A 45 11.68 -3.58 -5.90
CA ASP A 45 11.98 -4.38 -4.69
C ASP A 45 10.83 -5.27 -4.24
N LEU A 46 9.60 -4.86 -4.53
CA LEU A 46 8.40 -5.53 -4.07
C LEU A 46 7.50 -5.88 -5.26
N ASP A 47 6.95 -7.09 -5.24
CA ASP A 47 5.91 -7.47 -6.18
C ASP A 47 4.60 -6.73 -5.86
N ILE A 48 4.37 -5.64 -6.58
CA ILE A 48 3.16 -4.81 -6.49
C ILE A 48 2.08 -5.22 -7.50
N THR A 49 2.28 -6.32 -8.24
CA THR A 49 1.32 -6.81 -9.24
C THR A 49 -0.04 -7.12 -8.60
N GLY A 50 -1.12 -6.76 -9.29
CA GLY A 50 -2.50 -6.98 -8.82
C GLY A 50 -2.94 -6.06 -7.68
N ILE A 51 -2.09 -5.15 -7.18
CA ILE A 51 -2.46 -4.18 -6.15
C ILE A 51 -2.99 -2.90 -6.82
N GLN A 52 -4.16 -2.43 -6.39
CA GLN A 52 -4.73 -1.18 -6.86
C GLN A 52 -3.83 0.01 -6.53
N THR A 53 -3.47 0.76 -7.56
CA THR A 53 -2.74 2.02 -7.46
C THR A 53 -3.68 3.22 -7.50
N TYR A 54 -3.26 4.31 -6.87
CA TYR A 54 -4.02 5.57 -6.84
C TYR A 54 -3.10 6.72 -7.25
N VAL A 55 -3.63 7.66 -8.03
CA VAL A 55 -2.94 8.92 -8.31
C VAL A 55 -3.25 9.89 -7.17
N ILE A 56 -2.26 10.25 -6.36
CA ILE A 56 -2.38 11.22 -5.26
C ILE A 56 -1.28 12.27 -5.41
N ASN A 57 -1.66 13.54 -5.48
CA ASN A 57 -0.73 14.66 -5.72
C ASN A 57 0.21 14.37 -6.90
N SER A 58 -0.37 13.89 -8.02
CA SER A 58 0.32 13.53 -9.26
C SER A 58 1.32 12.35 -9.16
N PHE A 59 1.36 11.62 -8.06
CA PHE A 59 2.18 10.40 -7.94
C PHE A 59 1.29 9.16 -7.89
N ASN A 60 1.73 8.08 -8.55
CA ASN A 60 1.17 6.75 -8.32
C ASN A 60 1.61 6.25 -6.95
N VAL A 61 0.64 5.88 -6.12
CA VAL A 61 0.87 5.36 -4.77
C VAL A 61 0.11 4.06 -4.55
N VAL A 62 0.65 3.23 -3.66
CA VAL A 62 -0.04 2.07 -3.08
C VAL A 62 -0.23 2.27 -1.59
N PHE A 63 -1.38 1.82 -1.06
CA PHE A 63 -1.62 1.83 0.37
C PHE A 63 -0.94 0.63 1.04
N LEU A 64 -0.36 0.87 2.23
CA LEU A 64 0.29 -0.18 3.00
C LEU A 64 -0.73 -1.15 3.61
N ASN A 65 -1.79 -0.61 4.23
CA ASN A 65 -2.77 -1.41 4.97
C ASN A 65 -4.16 -1.30 4.33
N LYS A 66 -5.03 -2.27 4.68
CA LYS A 66 -6.46 -2.15 4.39
C LYS A 66 -6.96 -0.83 4.99
N ARG A 67 -7.79 -0.11 4.24
CA ARG A 67 -8.49 1.08 4.76
C ARG A 67 -9.73 0.62 5.52
N ASP A 68 -10.10 1.25 6.62
CA ASP A 68 -11.33 0.86 7.31
C ASP A 68 -12.55 1.07 6.41
N LEU A 69 -13.54 0.17 6.52
CA LEU A 69 -14.81 0.29 5.79
C LEU A 69 -15.69 1.43 6.33
N GLU A 70 -15.25 2.10 7.39
CA GLU A 70 -16.05 2.97 8.23
C GLU A 70 -15.97 4.46 7.90
N ASN A 71 -15.74 4.83 6.63
CA ASN A 71 -16.15 6.16 6.21
C ASN A 71 -17.57 6.04 5.64
N PRO A 72 -18.63 6.63 6.24
CA PRO A 72 -19.98 6.68 5.69
C PRO A 72 -20.00 7.27 4.27
N LYS A 73 -19.00 8.09 3.92
CA LYS A 73 -18.79 8.60 2.56
C LYS A 73 -18.34 7.52 1.56
N SER A 74 -17.73 6.42 2.01
CA SER A 74 -17.38 5.27 1.17
C SER A 74 -18.60 4.41 0.82
N ARG A 75 -19.69 4.45 1.63
CA ARG A 75 -20.99 3.86 1.26
C ARG A 75 -21.66 4.61 0.10
N ARG A 76 -21.25 5.85 -0.19
CA ARG A 76 -21.72 6.63 -1.35
C ARG A 76 -20.96 6.34 -2.64
N ALA A 77 -19.98 5.43 -2.64
CA ALA A 77 -19.55 4.74 -3.86
C ALA A 77 -20.43 3.51 -4.13
N GLY A 78 -21.72 3.60 -3.81
CA GLY A 78 -22.80 2.72 -4.26
C GLY A 78 -23.38 3.15 -5.61
N LYS A 79 -22.58 3.79 -6.47
CA LYS A 79 -22.81 3.66 -7.91
C LYS A 79 -22.01 2.45 -8.32
N SER A 80 -22.72 1.37 -8.63
CA SER A 80 -22.20 0.24 -9.39
C SER A 80 -21.44 0.80 -10.60
N CYS A 81 -20.15 1.04 -10.44
CA CYS A 81 -19.26 1.15 -11.58
C CYS A 81 -19.43 -0.20 -12.27
N LYS A 82 -19.83 -0.21 -13.53
CA LYS A 82 -20.07 -1.45 -14.30
C LYS A 82 -18.82 -2.35 -14.39
N HIS A 83 -17.71 -1.92 -13.79
CA HIS A 83 -16.39 -2.53 -13.75
C HIS A 83 -15.77 -2.44 -12.33
N SER A 84 -16.40 -3.06 -11.33
CA SER A 84 -15.80 -3.18 -10.00
C SER A 84 -15.74 -4.63 -9.53
N SER A 85 -14.53 -5.09 -9.20
CA SER A 85 -14.27 -6.37 -8.55
C SER A 85 -14.13 -6.18 -7.03
N GLN A 86 -14.09 -7.27 -6.29
CA GLN A 86 -13.85 -7.24 -4.84
C GLN A 86 -12.42 -7.67 -4.55
N CYS A 87 -11.77 -6.97 -3.61
CA CYS A 87 -10.48 -7.39 -3.08
C CYS A 87 -10.58 -8.79 -2.48
N GLU A 88 -9.66 -9.67 -2.86
CA GLU A 88 -9.67 -11.09 -2.46
C GLU A 88 -9.60 -11.27 -0.93
N THR A 89 -8.89 -10.38 -0.23
CA THR A 89 -8.66 -10.48 1.22
C THR A 89 -9.74 -9.79 2.06
N CYS A 90 -10.13 -8.56 1.71
CA CYS A 90 -10.99 -7.72 2.55
C CYS A 90 -12.35 -7.40 1.93
N ARG A 91 -12.64 -7.94 0.74
CA ARG A 91 -13.90 -7.78 -0.01
C ARG A 91 -14.30 -6.33 -0.34
N ARG A 92 -13.41 -5.35 -0.14
CA ARG A 92 -13.63 -3.96 -0.59
C ARG A 92 -13.71 -3.91 -2.12
N ASN A 93 -14.62 -3.10 -2.66
CA ASN A 93 -14.68 -2.79 -4.09
C ASN A 93 -13.37 -2.14 -4.58
N ILE A 94 -12.81 -2.70 -5.65
CA ILE A 94 -11.63 -2.21 -6.37
C ILE A 94 -11.97 -2.17 -7.87
N SER A 95 -11.10 -1.56 -8.67
CA SER A 95 -11.27 -1.57 -10.14
C SER A 95 -10.97 -2.97 -10.69
N ASP A 96 -11.69 -3.41 -11.72
CA ASP A 96 -11.62 -4.79 -12.28
C ASP A 96 -10.22 -5.30 -12.64
N SER A 97 -9.28 -4.39 -12.94
CA SER A 97 -7.90 -4.71 -13.28
C SER A 97 -7.02 -5.11 -12.08
N TYR A 98 -7.59 -5.20 -10.87
CA TYR A 98 -6.84 -5.47 -9.64
C TYR A 98 -7.47 -6.57 -8.80
N GLN A 99 -6.63 -7.19 -7.96
CA GLN A 99 -6.98 -8.29 -7.04
C GLN A 99 -6.95 -7.85 -5.58
N PHE A 100 -6.07 -6.89 -5.23
CA PHE A 100 -5.85 -6.43 -3.87
C PHE A 100 -5.98 -4.91 -3.75
N CYS A 101 -6.54 -4.44 -2.63
CA CYS A 101 -6.67 -2.99 -2.39
C CYS A 101 -5.46 -2.35 -1.70
N SER A 102 -4.51 -3.15 -1.20
CA SER A 102 -3.33 -2.71 -0.44
C SER A 102 -2.27 -3.81 -0.36
N LEU A 103 -1.02 -3.44 -0.05
CA LEU A 103 0.08 -4.39 0.21
C LEU A 103 -0.28 -5.40 1.30
N GLY A 104 -0.82 -4.93 2.42
CA GLY A 104 -1.24 -5.78 3.54
C GLY A 104 -2.34 -6.77 3.16
N CYS A 105 -3.24 -6.43 2.22
CA CYS A 105 -4.20 -7.41 1.71
C CYS A 105 -3.50 -8.52 0.91
N LYS A 106 -2.58 -8.16 0.02
CA LYS A 106 -1.82 -9.14 -0.78
C LYS A 106 -1.03 -10.10 0.11
N VAL A 107 -0.28 -9.56 1.08
CA VAL A 107 0.47 -10.36 2.05
C VAL A 107 -0.46 -11.23 2.91
N GLY A 108 -1.60 -10.68 3.35
CA GLY A 108 -2.59 -11.44 4.10
C GLY A 108 -3.16 -12.63 3.32
N ALA A 109 -3.35 -12.49 2.00
CA ALA A 109 -3.80 -13.59 1.15
C ALA A 109 -2.74 -14.68 1.00
N THR A 110 -1.46 -14.31 0.82
CA THR A 110 -0.38 -15.30 0.73
C THR A 110 -0.16 -16.05 2.04
N SER A 111 -0.28 -15.38 3.19
CA SER A 111 -0.08 -16.02 4.50
C SER A 111 -1.19 -17.02 4.85
N LEU A 112 -2.39 -16.87 4.28
CA LEU A 112 -3.48 -17.84 4.45
C LEU A 112 -3.27 -19.15 3.66
N ILE A 113 -2.29 -19.20 2.76
CA ILE A 113 -1.96 -20.41 1.98
C ILE A 113 -0.95 -21.31 2.72
N TYR A 114 -0.27 -20.78 3.75
CA TYR A 114 0.75 -21.49 4.53
C TYR A 114 0.28 -21.91 5.94
N ILE A 115 -1.04 -21.94 6.19
CA ILE A 115 -1.67 -22.48 7.40
C ILE A 115 -2.62 -23.59 6.96
#